data_AF-A0A974S9U5-F1
#
_entry.id   AF-A0A974S9U5-F1
#
_cell.length_a   1.000
_cell.length_b   1.000
_cell.length_c   1.000
_cell.angle_alpha   90.00
_cell.angle_beta   90.00
_cell.angle_gamma   90.00
#
_symmetry.space_group_name_H-M   'P 1'
#
loop_
_entity.id
_entity.type
_entity.pdbx_description
1 polymer ?
#
loop_
_entity_poly.entity_id
_entity_poly.type
_entity_poly.pdbx_seq_one_letter_code
_entity_poly.pdbx_strand_id
1 'polypeptide(L)'
;MTLPIMIDPSEAARLQALDDYDVLDSAPEAAFDRLTALAADLFRAPIALVSLVDAERQWFKSRHGLDATQTPRSQAFCAHALPLAPGSTLVVQDATRDPRFQANPWSPANSASASMPARS
;
A
#
# COMPACT_ATOMS: atom_id res chain seq x y z
N MET A 1 4.34 -6.87 31.96
CA MET A 1 5.28 -7.70 31.18
C MET A 1 4.80 -7.68 29.73
N THR A 2 5.34 -6.77 28.93
CA THR A 2 5.07 -6.74 27.49
C THR A 2 5.87 -7.87 26.87
N LEU A 3 5.19 -8.90 26.36
CA LEU A 3 5.83 -9.97 25.61
C LEU A 3 6.55 -9.34 24.42
N PRO A 4 7.80 -9.72 24.11
CA PRO A 4 8.44 -9.26 22.88
C PRO A 4 7.59 -9.76 21.72
N ILE A 5 7.08 -8.84 20.90
CA ILE A 5 6.50 -9.19 19.61
C ILE A 5 7.60 -9.94 18.86
N MET A 6 7.46 -11.25 18.71
CA MET A 6 8.37 -12.02 17.88
C MET A 6 8.07 -11.63 16.44
N ILE A 7 8.80 -10.65 15.93
CA ILE A 7 8.81 -10.33 14.50
C ILE A 7 9.55 -11.47 13.82
N ASP A 8 8.92 -12.04 12.79
CA ASP A 8 9.55 -13.05 11.94
C ASP A 8 10.93 -12.54 11.47
N PRO A 9 12.02 -13.33 11.55
CA PRO A 9 13.35 -12.85 11.18
C PRO A 9 13.46 -12.33 9.75
N SER A 10 12.67 -12.86 8.81
CA SER A 10 12.59 -12.35 7.44
C SER A 10 11.94 -10.96 7.41
N GLU A 11 10.88 -10.77 8.19
CA GLU A 11 10.23 -9.47 8.32
C GLU A 11 11.13 -8.43 9.02
N ALA A 12 11.89 -8.84 10.04
CA ALA A 12 12.87 -7.96 10.69
C ALA A 12 13.95 -7.50 9.70
N ALA A 13 14.48 -8.42 8.88
CA ALA A 13 15.45 -8.08 7.84
C ALA A 13 14.85 -7.16 6.75
N ARG A 14 13.59 -7.39 6.36
CA ARG A 14 12.89 -6.53 5.39
C ARG A 14 12.69 -5.11 5.92
N LEU A 15 12.32 -4.98 7.20
CA LEU A 15 12.14 -3.69 7.86
C LEU A 15 13.48 -2.94 8.00
N GLN A 16 14.56 -3.64 8.37
CA GLN A 16 15.89 -3.05 8.40
C GLN A 16 16.32 -2.56 7.02
N ALA A 17 16.12 -3.37 5.97
CA ALA A 17 16.43 -2.97 4.61
C ALA A 17 15.64 -1.73 4.18
N LEU A 18 14.36 -1.59 4.58
CA LEU A 18 13.57 -0.40 4.31
C LEU A 18 14.11 0.84 5.02
N ASP A 19 14.53 0.69 6.28
CA ASP A 19 15.14 1.75 7.09
C ASP A 19 16.46 2.24 6.48
N ASP A 20 17.30 1.32 6.03
CA ASP A 20 18.61 1.60 5.41
C ASP A 20 18.51 2.47 4.13
N TYR A 21 17.35 2.49 3.46
CA TYR A 21 17.12 3.33 2.28
C TYR A 21 16.82 4.80 2.60
N ASP A 22 16.53 5.16 3.87
CA ASP A 22 16.17 6.52 4.31
C ASP A 22 15.10 7.20 3.43
N VAL A 23 14.15 6.38 2.97
CA VAL A 23 13.16 6.79 1.96
C VAL A 23 11.79 7.10 2.59
N LEU A 24 11.51 6.59 3.79
CA LEU A 24 10.27 6.87 4.50
C LEU A 24 10.23 8.35 4.93
N ASP A 25 9.06 8.97 4.83
CA ASP A 25 8.82 10.39 5.18
C ASP A 25 9.70 11.42 4.45
N SER A 26 10.42 10.98 3.41
CA SER A 26 11.23 11.85 2.56
C SER A 26 10.35 12.68 1.61
N ALA A 27 10.94 13.74 1.05
CA ALA A 27 10.24 14.62 0.13
C ALA A 27 9.72 13.87 -1.12
N PRO A 28 8.65 14.37 -1.76
CA PRO A 28 8.21 13.86 -3.05
C PRO A 28 9.33 13.93 -4.09
N GLU A 29 9.40 12.93 -4.97
CA GLU A 29 10.37 12.90 -6.05
C GLU A 29 9.66 12.71 -7.39
N ALA A 30 9.96 13.59 -8.33
CA ALA A 30 9.33 13.61 -9.65
C ALA A 30 9.48 12.30 -10.43
N ALA A 31 10.50 11.49 -10.13
CA ALA A 31 10.68 10.18 -10.73
C ALA A 31 9.56 9.21 -10.34
N PHE A 32 9.20 9.12 -9.05
CA PHE A 32 8.10 8.28 -8.59
C PHE A 32 6.74 8.81 -9.04
N ASP A 33 6.56 10.13 -9.07
CA ASP A 33 5.32 10.75 -9.55
C ASP A 33 5.04 10.47 -11.03
N ARG A 34 6.09 10.43 -11.85
CA ARG A 34 5.94 10.00 -13.24
C ARG A 34 5.54 8.54 -13.35
N LEU A 35 6.02 7.67 -12.47
CA LEU A 35 5.67 6.24 -12.48
C LEU A 35 4.20 6.03 -12.11
N THR A 36 3.70 6.67 -11.06
CA THR A 36 2.30 6.54 -10.65
C THR A 36 1.34 7.13 -11.67
N ALA A 37 1.66 8.32 -12.22
CA ALA A 37 0.88 8.91 -13.30
C ALA A 37 0.84 8.01 -14.55
N LEU A 38 2.00 7.50 -15.00
CA LEU A 38 2.07 6.61 -16.14
C LEU A 38 1.28 5.31 -15.91
N ALA A 39 1.37 4.72 -14.71
CA ALA A 39 0.61 3.52 -14.38
C ALA A 39 -0.91 3.78 -14.38
N ALA A 40 -1.36 4.89 -13.79
CA ALA A 40 -2.77 5.29 -13.82
C ALA A 40 -3.28 5.45 -15.26
N ASP A 41 -2.52 6.17 -16.10
CA ASP A 41 -2.87 6.42 -17.50
C ASP A 41 -2.91 5.12 -18.32
N LEU A 42 -1.86 4.29 -18.21
CA LEU A 42 -1.74 3.06 -19.00
C LEU A 42 -2.84 2.05 -18.68
N PHE A 43 -3.17 1.90 -17.39
CA PHE A 43 -4.19 0.96 -16.93
C PHE A 43 -5.59 1.57 -16.88
N ARG A 44 -5.74 2.87 -17.21
CA ARG A 44 -6.98 3.64 -17.00
C ARG A 44 -7.52 3.43 -15.58
N ALA A 45 -6.59 3.37 -14.62
CA ALA A 45 -6.88 3.12 -13.22
C ALA A 45 -7.03 4.47 -12.52
N PRO A 46 -8.09 4.66 -11.72
CA PRO A 46 -8.34 5.96 -11.10
C PRO A 46 -7.39 6.22 -9.92
N ILE A 47 -6.67 5.20 -9.44
CA ILE A 47 -5.68 5.30 -8.36
C ILE A 47 -4.45 4.47 -8.75
N ALA A 48 -3.25 5.03 -8.55
CA ALA A 48 -1.98 4.32 -8.66
C ALA A 48 -1.00 4.84 -7.59
N LEU A 49 -0.27 3.94 -6.94
CA LEU A 49 0.51 4.24 -5.73
C LEU A 49 1.87 3.54 -5.79
N VAL A 50 2.92 4.23 -5.34
CA VAL A 50 4.17 3.59 -4.88
C VAL A 50 4.08 3.53 -3.36
N SER A 51 3.87 2.33 -2.83
CA SER A 51 3.59 2.10 -1.41
C SER A 51 4.76 1.40 -0.73
N LEU A 52 5.24 2.00 0.36
CA LEU A 52 6.27 1.43 1.23
C LEU A 52 5.60 0.98 2.52
N VAL A 53 5.81 -0.28 2.90
CA VAL A 53 5.15 -0.86 4.08
C VAL A 53 6.16 -1.01 5.20
N ASP A 54 6.02 -0.22 6.26
CA ASP A 54 6.83 -0.35 7.48
C ASP A 54 6.13 -1.25 8.50
N ALA A 55 6.57 -1.26 9.77
CA ALA A 55 6.00 -2.10 10.82
C ALA A 55 4.51 -1.80 11.11
N GLU A 56 4.12 -0.53 11.11
CA GLU A 56 2.84 -0.06 11.64
C GLU A 56 1.93 0.58 10.57
N ARG A 57 2.52 1.07 9.49
CA ARG A 57 1.84 1.80 8.42
C ARG A 57 2.31 1.40 7.02
N GLN A 58 1.46 1.72 6.06
CA GLN A 58 1.79 1.82 4.66
C GLN A 58 1.89 3.30 4.33
N TRP A 59 3.06 3.75 3.89
CA TRP A 59 3.33 5.12 3.50
C TRP A 59 3.45 5.23 1.98
N PHE A 60 2.90 6.29 1.40
CA PHE A 60 2.87 6.47 -0.05
C PHE A 60 3.98 7.41 -0.50
N LYS A 61 5.04 6.84 -1.09
CA LYS A 61 6.15 7.61 -1.69
C LYS A 61 5.67 8.45 -2.87
N SER A 62 4.71 7.93 -3.61
CA SER A 62 4.00 8.66 -4.64
C SER A 62 2.57 8.14 -4.76
N ARG A 63 1.67 9.04 -5.14
CA ARG A 63 0.23 8.78 -5.24
C ARG A 63 -0.38 9.55 -6.39
N HIS A 64 -1.23 8.87 -7.15
CA HIS A 64 -2.12 9.47 -8.15
C HIS A 64 -3.57 9.12 -7.78
N GLY A 65 -4.46 10.11 -7.81
CA GLY A 65 -5.90 9.91 -7.59
C GLY A 65 -6.32 9.58 -6.15
N LEU A 66 -5.44 9.80 -5.16
CA LEU A 66 -5.73 9.58 -3.74
C LEU A 66 -5.09 10.67 -2.88
N ASP A 67 -5.83 11.26 -1.93
CA ASP A 67 -5.33 12.31 -1.03
C ASP A 67 -4.58 11.80 0.18
N ALA A 68 -4.94 10.61 0.66
CA ALA A 68 -4.27 9.99 1.79
C ALA A 68 -2.78 9.82 1.51
N THR A 69 -1.95 10.12 2.50
CA THR A 69 -0.48 9.99 2.43
C THR A 69 0.02 8.69 3.05
N GLN A 70 -0.80 8.07 3.90
CA GLN A 70 -0.53 6.79 4.53
C GLN A 70 -1.81 6.12 5.03
N THR A 71 -1.71 4.84 5.34
CA THR A 71 -2.76 4.04 6.00
C THR A 71 -2.15 3.15 7.08
N PRO A 72 -2.91 2.72 8.10
CA PRO A 72 -2.45 1.66 9.00
C PRO A 72 -2.07 0.39 8.21
N ARG A 73 -1.00 -0.31 8.61
CA ARG A 73 -0.56 -1.55 7.93
C ARG A 73 -1.65 -2.62 7.94
N SER A 74 -2.44 -2.68 9.01
CA SER A 74 -3.59 -3.59 9.12
C SER A 74 -4.68 -3.36 8.08
N GLN A 75 -4.70 -2.20 7.43
CA GLN A 75 -5.65 -1.84 6.38
C GLN A 75 -5.01 -1.86 4.98
N ALA A 76 -3.70 -2.11 4.90
CA ALA A 76 -2.92 -2.02 3.68
C ALA A 76 -3.10 -3.27 2.80
N PHE A 77 -3.65 -3.09 1.60
CA PHE A 77 -3.68 -4.16 0.60
C PHE A 77 -2.26 -4.65 0.25
N CYS A 78 -1.29 -3.73 0.16
CA CYS A 78 0.09 -4.07 -0.17
C CYS A 78 0.78 -4.95 0.89
N ALA A 79 0.32 -4.92 2.15
CA ALA A 79 0.86 -5.81 3.18
C ALA A 79 0.61 -7.29 2.87
N HIS A 80 -0.48 -7.61 2.15
CA HIS A 80 -0.77 -8.98 1.71
C HIS A 80 0.06 -9.43 0.50
N ALA A 81 0.74 -8.51 -0.19
CA ALA A 81 1.64 -8.84 -1.29
C ALA A 81 3.06 -9.18 -0.81
N LEU A 82 3.50 -8.65 0.35
CA LEU A 82 4.83 -8.88 0.92
C LEU A 82 5.21 -10.36 1.11
N PRO A 83 4.34 -11.26 1.63
CA PRO A 83 4.71 -12.65 1.87
C PRO A 83 4.69 -13.52 0.59
N LEU A 84 4.33 -12.97 -0.57
CA LEU A 84 4.30 -13.73 -1.82
C LEU A 84 5.73 -14.03 -2.32
N ALA A 85 5.87 -15.09 -3.12
CA ALA A 85 7.16 -15.41 -3.72
C ALA A 85 7.62 -14.28 -4.67
N PRO A 86 8.95 -14.02 -4.78
CA PRO A 86 9.48 -13.01 -5.69
C PRO A 86 8.94 -13.16 -7.12
N GLY A 87 8.51 -12.04 -7.72
CA GLY A 87 7.90 -12.01 -9.05
C GLY A 87 6.40 -12.36 -9.09
N SER A 88 5.80 -12.76 -7.96
CA SER A 88 4.36 -12.98 -7.87
C SER A 88 3.59 -11.66 -7.78
N THR A 89 2.35 -11.65 -8.27
CA THR A 89 1.46 -10.48 -8.19
C THR A 89 0.21 -10.82 -7.38
N LEU A 90 -0.17 -9.93 -6.45
CA LEU A 90 -1.46 -9.98 -5.80
C LEU A 90 -2.53 -9.36 -6.72
N VAL A 91 -3.43 -10.19 -7.25
CA VAL A 91 -4.59 -9.72 -8.03
C VAL A 91 -5.86 -9.97 -7.22
N VAL A 92 -6.59 -8.90 -6.93
CA VAL A 92 -7.90 -8.96 -6.26
C VAL A 92 -8.94 -8.51 -7.27
N GLN A 93 -9.71 -9.46 -7.82
CA GLN A 93 -10.71 -9.18 -8.86
C GLN A 93 -11.84 -8.29 -8.34
N ASP A 94 -12.26 -8.52 -7.09
CA ASP A 94 -13.30 -7.74 -6.41
C ASP A 94 -13.03 -7.70 -4.90
N ALA A 95 -12.57 -6.55 -4.40
CA ALA A 95 -12.26 -6.35 -2.99
C ALA A 95 -13.50 -6.37 -2.08
N THR A 96 -14.72 -6.21 -2.64
CA THR A 96 -15.97 -6.29 -1.88
C THR A 96 -16.39 -7.73 -1.59
N ARG A 97 -15.84 -8.69 -2.36
CA ARG A 97 -16.13 -10.12 -2.25
C ARG A 97 -14.96 -10.94 -1.73
N ASP A 98 -13.78 -10.34 -1.64
CA ASP A 98 -12.60 -10.99 -1.10
C ASP A 98 -12.67 -11.02 0.43
N PRO A 99 -12.64 -12.20 1.09
CA PRO A 99 -12.72 -12.29 2.55
C PRO A 99 -11.66 -11.48 3.29
N ARG A 100 -10.50 -11.22 2.65
CA ARG A 100 -9.40 -10.42 3.22
C ARG A 100 -9.74 -8.92 3.26
N PHE A 101 -10.59 -8.45 2.35
CA PHE A 101 -10.80 -7.02 2.09
C PHE A 101 -12.25 -6.56 2.20
N GLN A 102 -13.23 -7.47 2.29
CA GLN A 102 -14.65 -7.12 2.36
C GLN A 102 -15.00 -6.18 3.54
N ALA A 103 -14.28 -6.29 4.65
CA ALA A 103 -14.44 -5.42 5.84
C ALA A 103 -13.40 -4.27 5.90
N ASN A 104 -12.54 -4.15 4.89
CA ASN A 104 -11.50 -3.13 4.85
C ASN A 104 -12.13 -1.76 4.51
N PRO A 105 -11.83 -0.69 5.26
CA PRO A 105 -12.32 0.68 4.97
C PRO A 105 -11.98 1.18 3.57
N TRP A 106 -10.88 0.70 3.00
CA TRP A 106 -10.41 1.07 1.66
C TRP A 106 -10.98 0.21 0.54
N SER A 107 -11.84 -0.76 0.87
CA SER A 107 -12.64 -1.46 -0.13
C SER A 107 -13.67 -0.50 -0.73
N PRO A 108 -13.95 -0.56 -2.05
CA PRO A 108 -14.93 0.33 -2.69
C PRO A 108 -16.29 0.38 -1.97
N ALA A 109 -16.75 -0.73 -1.39
CA ALA A 109 -18.01 -0.80 -0.64
C ALA A 109 -18.01 -0.02 0.68
N ASN A 110 -16.85 0.23 1.28
CA ASN A 110 -16.71 0.83 2.62
C ASN A 110 -16.05 2.22 2.61
N SER A 111 -15.62 2.68 1.43
CA SER A 111 -14.76 3.86 1.24
C SER A 111 -15.44 5.22 1.40
N ALA A 112 -16.60 5.31 2.05
CA ALA A 112 -17.46 6.50 2.12
C ALA A 112 -16.81 7.77 2.74
N SER A 113 -15.58 7.69 3.27
CA SER A 113 -14.85 8.81 3.87
C SER A 113 -13.44 9.06 3.32
N ALA A 114 -12.94 8.21 2.42
CA ALA A 114 -11.70 8.47 1.70
C ALA A 114 -12.07 8.88 0.28
N SER A 115 -11.52 9.98 -0.22
CA SER A 115 -11.74 10.51 -1.56
C SER A 115 -11.31 9.52 -2.66
N MET A 116 -12.09 8.45 -2.85
CA MET A 116 -11.98 7.56 -3.98
C MET A 116 -12.69 8.22 -5.16
N PRO A 117 -11.99 8.51 -6.28
CA PRO A 117 -12.64 8.94 -7.50
C PRO A 117 -13.73 7.93 -7.94
N ALA A 118 -14.95 8.42 -8.14
CA ALA A 118 -16.07 7.65 -8.64
C ALA A 118 -15.73 7.09 -10.03
N ARG A 119 -16.08 5.82 -10.29
CA ARG A 119 -16.01 5.24 -11.64
C ARG A 119 -16.88 6.06 -12.60
N SER A 120 -16.27 6.54 -13.69
CA SER A 120 -17.00 7.01 -14.89
C SER A 120 -17.49 5.83 -15.72
#